data_AF-A0A959GN57-F1
#
_entry.id   AF-A0A959GN57-F1
#
_cell.length_a   1.000
_cell.length_b   1.000
_cell.length_c   1.000
_cell.angle_alpha   90.00
_cell.angle_beta   90.00
_cell.angle_gamma   90.00
#
_symmetry.space_group_name_H-M   'P 1'
#
loop_
_entity.id
_entity.type
_entity.pdbx_description
1 polymer ?
#
loop_
_entity_poly.entity_id
_entity_poly.type
_entity_poly.pdbx_seq_one_letter_code
_entity_poly.pdbx_strand_id
1 'polypeptide(L)'
;MFERLGLFAIIVFGEVVIGVVNGIGGMRELGLSAWLNFALALSIVFVLWWIFFTLISRREPKGGFLNATLLELLYIPALISLGLIAVSFTSFFQGQHDSYSPETLFGYAVTMFLICISLMIGLLEFPDRFRRLHRPIRVSLLLIALAFLAATLVHLKLGTLTFLVGMRNPTLER
;
A
#
# COMPACT_ATOMS: atom_id res chain seq x y z
N MET A 1 -12.77 8.84 -20.54
CA MET A 1 -11.62 9.19 -19.68
C MET A 1 -11.17 8.03 -18.79
N PHE A 2 -12.07 7.17 -18.31
CA PHE A 2 -11.74 6.00 -17.49
C PHE A 2 -10.73 5.01 -18.09
N GLU A 3 -10.77 4.76 -19.40
CA GLU A 3 -9.81 3.84 -20.06
C GLU A 3 -8.35 4.32 -19.93
N ARG A 4 -8.10 5.64 -19.91
CA ARG A 4 -6.76 6.21 -19.80
C ARG A 4 -6.21 6.12 -18.38
N LEU A 5 -7.06 6.35 -17.37
CA LEU A 5 -6.70 6.21 -15.96
C LEU A 5 -6.41 4.75 -15.59
N GLY A 6 -7.20 3.81 -16.12
CA GLY A 6 -6.95 2.39 -15.97
C GLY A 6 -5.60 1.98 -16.56
N LEU A 7 -5.27 2.44 -17.79
CA LEU A 7 -3.99 2.16 -18.42
C LEU A 7 -2.82 2.75 -17.61
N PHE A 8 -2.95 3.97 -17.12
CA PHE A 8 -1.93 4.58 -16.26
C PHE A 8 -1.70 3.78 -14.98
N ALA A 9 -2.76 3.29 -14.33
CA ALA A 9 -2.62 2.43 -13.17
C ALA A 9 -1.86 1.12 -13.47
N ILE A 10 -2.11 0.48 -14.62
CA ILE A 10 -1.36 -0.73 -15.03
C ILE A 10 0.14 -0.43 -15.11
N ILE A 11 0.51 0.71 -15.68
CA ILE A 11 1.92 1.12 -15.78
C ILE A 11 2.55 1.26 -14.40
N VAL A 12 1.87 1.93 -13.45
CA VAL A 12 2.37 2.07 -12.07
C VAL A 12 2.45 0.71 -11.36
N PHE A 13 1.50 -0.19 -11.57
CA PHE A 13 1.59 -1.56 -11.07
C PHE A 13 2.80 -2.32 -11.65
N GLY A 14 3.12 -2.10 -12.93
CA GLY A 14 4.32 -2.63 -13.56
C GLY A 14 5.59 -2.15 -12.85
N GLU A 15 5.67 -0.86 -12.54
CA GLU A 15 6.78 -0.28 -11.78
C GLU A 15 6.92 -0.92 -10.39
N VAL A 16 5.81 -1.22 -9.72
CA VAL A 16 5.83 -1.89 -8.42
C VAL A 16 6.40 -3.30 -8.52
N VAL A 17 6.00 -4.06 -9.54
CA VAL A 17 6.55 -5.40 -9.79
C VAL A 17 8.06 -5.32 -10.06
N ILE A 18 8.50 -4.36 -10.87
CA ILE A 18 9.92 -4.12 -11.13
C ILE A 18 10.66 -3.76 -9.84
N GLY A 19 10.06 -2.95 -8.96
CA GLY A 19 10.60 -2.64 -7.63
C GLY A 19 10.84 -3.89 -6.78
N VAL A 20 9.88 -4.81 -6.74
CA VAL A 20 10.05 -6.09 -6.02
C VAL A 20 11.19 -6.92 -6.61
N VAL A 21 11.26 -7.03 -7.95
CA VAL A 21 12.31 -7.79 -8.64
C VAL A 21 13.69 -7.18 -8.40
N ASN A 22 13.83 -5.86 -8.50
CA ASN A 22 15.08 -5.14 -8.26
C ASN A 22 15.53 -5.23 -6.80
N GLY A 23 14.60 -5.23 -5.84
CA GLY A 23 14.94 -5.41 -4.44
C GLY A 23 15.66 -6.74 -4.20
N ILE A 24 15.22 -7.82 -4.83
CA ILE A 24 15.82 -9.15 -4.67
C ILE A 24 17.09 -9.32 -5.49
N GLY A 25 17.16 -8.72 -6.67
CA GLY A 25 18.39 -8.70 -7.46
C GLY A 25 19.58 -8.07 -6.72
N GLY A 26 19.33 -7.23 -5.71
CA GLY A 26 20.35 -6.66 -4.84
C GLY A 26 20.89 -7.60 -3.75
N MET A 27 20.26 -8.77 -3.52
CA MET A 27 20.72 -9.71 -2.50
C MET A 27 21.85 -10.60 -3.02
N ARG A 28 22.92 -10.68 -2.23
CA ARG A 28 24.14 -11.43 -2.56
C ARG A 28 24.01 -12.94 -2.32
N GLU A 29 23.01 -13.36 -1.53
CA GLU A 29 22.70 -14.76 -1.26
C GLU A 29 21.23 -15.06 -1.57
N LEU A 30 20.98 -15.82 -2.64
CA LEU A 30 19.65 -16.29 -3.02
C LEU A 30 19.29 -17.54 -2.21
N GLY A 31 19.05 -17.35 -0.91
CA GLY A 31 18.55 -18.40 -0.04
C GLY A 31 17.07 -18.72 -0.29
N LEU A 32 16.62 -19.86 0.25
CA LEU A 32 15.21 -20.29 0.21
C LEU A 32 14.29 -19.26 0.88
N SER A 33 14.79 -18.57 1.90
CA SER A 33 14.11 -17.45 2.58
C SER A 33 13.91 -16.23 1.67
N ALA A 34 14.89 -15.86 0.85
CA ALA A 34 14.77 -14.75 -0.10
C ALA A 34 13.70 -15.05 -1.17
N TRP A 35 13.65 -16.29 -1.64
CA TRP A 35 12.63 -16.76 -2.59
C TRP A 35 11.22 -16.74 -1.98
N LEU A 36 11.10 -17.12 -0.70
CA LEU A 36 9.83 -17.06 0.02
C LEU A 36 9.35 -15.61 0.17
N ASN A 37 10.24 -14.70 0.56
CA ASN A 37 9.93 -13.27 0.68
C ASN A 37 9.56 -12.65 -0.67
N PHE A 38 10.20 -13.09 -1.76
CA PHE A 38 9.81 -12.70 -3.13
C PHE A 38 8.37 -13.08 -3.44
N ALA A 39 8.04 -14.35 -3.24
CA ALA A 39 6.72 -14.88 -3.55
C ALA A 39 5.65 -14.16 -2.71
N LEU A 40 5.97 -13.85 -1.45
CA LEU A 40 5.08 -13.11 -0.56
C LEU A 40 4.89 -11.66 -1.02
N ALA A 41 5.97 -10.95 -1.34
CA ALA A 41 5.91 -9.57 -1.84
C ALA A 41 5.14 -9.49 -3.17
N LEU A 42 5.41 -10.40 -4.11
CA LEU A 42 4.71 -10.47 -5.39
C LEU A 42 3.23 -10.80 -5.19
N SER A 43 2.91 -11.74 -4.30
CA SER A 43 1.52 -12.07 -3.95
C SER A 43 0.75 -10.86 -3.42
N ILE A 44 1.37 -10.05 -2.56
CA ILE A 44 0.79 -8.80 -2.06
C ILE A 44 0.49 -7.84 -3.21
N VAL A 45 1.46 -7.60 -4.12
CA VAL A 45 1.27 -6.72 -5.28
C VAL A 45 0.12 -7.22 -6.16
N PHE A 46 0.04 -8.53 -6.41
CA PHE A 46 -1.08 -9.13 -7.16
C PHE A 46 -2.43 -8.95 -6.47
N VAL A 47 -2.50 -9.08 -5.15
CA VAL A 47 -3.74 -8.85 -4.39
C VAL A 47 -4.15 -7.38 -4.47
N LEU A 48 -3.21 -6.44 -4.31
CA LEU A 48 -3.49 -5.01 -4.46
C LEU A 48 -3.99 -4.68 -5.86
N TRP A 49 -3.34 -5.24 -6.88
CA TRP A 49 -3.74 -5.11 -8.28
C TRP A 49 -5.14 -5.65 -8.52
N TRP A 50 -5.44 -6.85 -8.01
CA TRP A 50 -6.75 -7.47 -8.12
C TRP A 50 -7.86 -6.63 -7.47
N ILE A 51 -7.64 -6.14 -6.24
CA ILE A 51 -8.57 -5.27 -5.52
C ILE A 51 -8.82 -3.99 -6.34
N PHE A 52 -7.75 -3.36 -6.80
CA PHE A 52 -7.85 -2.13 -7.59
C PHE A 52 -8.70 -2.35 -8.86
N PHE A 53 -8.37 -3.33 -9.68
CA PHE A 53 -9.11 -3.59 -10.92
C PHE A 53 -10.55 -4.03 -10.68
N THR A 54 -10.79 -4.90 -9.70
CA THR A 54 -12.13 -5.41 -9.41
C THR A 54 -13.07 -4.31 -8.94
N LEU A 55 -12.58 -3.39 -8.11
CA LEU A 55 -13.43 -2.35 -7.53
C LEU A 55 -13.54 -1.09 -8.40
N ILE A 56 -12.49 -0.75 -9.14
CA ILE A 56 -12.38 0.55 -9.84
C ILE A 56 -12.61 0.41 -11.34
N SER A 57 -12.09 -0.64 -11.99
CA SER A 57 -12.02 -0.72 -13.46
C SER A 57 -13.37 -0.95 -14.15
N ARG A 58 -14.41 -1.40 -13.44
CA ARG A 58 -15.70 -1.78 -14.04
C ARG A 58 -16.86 -0.86 -13.68
N ARG A 59 -16.62 0.28 -13.03
CA ARG A 59 -17.70 1.06 -12.41
C ARG A 59 -17.69 2.51 -12.82
N GLU A 60 -18.88 2.98 -13.15
CA GLU A 60 -19.13 4.38 -13.45
C GLU A 60 -19.26 5.17 -12.13
N PRO A 61 -18.72 6.41 -12.07
CA PRO A 61 -18.85 7.29 -10.92
C PRO A 61 -20.31 7.69 -10.72
N LYS A 62 -20.71 7.97 -9.47
CA LYS A 62 -22.03 8.54 -9.18
C LYS A 62 -22.30 9.76 -10.03
N GLY A 63 -23.49 9.84 -10.62
CA GLY A 63 -23.99 11.00 -11.33
C GLY A 63 -23.68 12.30 -10.57
N GLY A 64 -22.95 13.20 -11.23
CA GLY A 64 -22.47 14.46 -10.66
C GLY A 64 -21.01 14.74 -11.02
N PHE A 65 -20.76 15.85 -11.71
CA PHE A 65 -19.43 16.32 -12.13
C PHE A 65 -18.43 16.32 -10.95
N LEU A 66 -18.89 16.74 -9.78
CA LEU A 66 -18.09 16.84 -8.57
C LEU A 66 -17.59 15.47 -8.07
N ASN A 67 -18.40 14.41 -8.17
CA ASN A 67 -18.00 13.05 -7.76
C ASN A 67 -17.02 12.44 -8.76
N ALA A 68 -17.19 12.70 -10.06
CA ALA A 68 -16.25 12.26 -11.09
C ALA A 68 -14.87 12.92 -10.92
N THR A 69 -14.84 14.25 -10.69
CA THR A 69 -13.59 14.98 -10.43
C THR A 69 -12.91 14.52 -9.15
N LEU A 70 -13.68 14.29 -8.07
CA LEU A 70 -13.11 13.87 -6.80
C LEU A 70 -12.59 12.43 -6.85
N LEU A 71 -13.20 11.55 -7.67
CA LEU A 71 -12.69 10.22 -7.95
C LEU A 71 -11.36 10.27 -8.70
N GLU A 72 -11.25 11.13 -9.72
CA GLU A 72 -10.01 11.35 -10.48
C GLU A 72 -8.91 11.94 -9.59
N LEU A 73 -9.26 12.91 -8.74
CA LEU A 73 -8.32 13.52 -7.79
C LEU A 73 -7.79 12.48 -6.79
N LEU A 74 -8.64 11.55 -6.34
CA LEU A 74 -8.28 10.52 -5.38
C LEU A 74 -7.44 9.40 -6.00
N TYR A 75 -7.42 9.29 -7.32
CA TYR A 75 -6.55 8.39 -8.07
C TYR A 75 -5.08 8.74 -7.90
N ILE A 76 -4.76 10.03 -7.86
CA ILE A 76 -3.40 10.53 -7.70
C ILE A 76 -2.75 10.03 -6.40
N PRO A 77 -3.32 10.26 -5.18
CA PRO A 77 -2.74 9.78 -3.95
C PRO A 77 -2.72 8.24 -3.85
N ALA A 78 -3.67 7.54 -4.47
CA ALA A 78 -3.65 6.08 -4.54
C ALA A 78 -2.44 5.58 -5.37
N LEU A 79 -2.11 6.24 -6.48
CA LEU A 79 -0.95 5.87 -7.29
C LEU A 79 0.38 6.28 -6.63
N ILE A 80 0.41 7.42 -5.93
CA ILE A 80 1.58 7.84 -5.14
C ILE A 80 1.88 6.82 -4.04
N SER A 81 0.87 6.38 -3.29
CA SER A 81 1.05 5.33 -2.28
C SER A 81 1.51 4.02 -2.88
N LEU A 82 1.01 3.65 -4.06
CA LEU A 82 1.48 2.47 -4.77
C LEU A 82 2.98 2.57 -5.14
N GLY A 83 3.43 3.74 -5.60
CA GLY A 83 4.86 4.01 -5.81
C GLY A 83 5.69 3.93 -4.53
N LEU A 84 5.18 4.45 -3.41
CA LEU A 84 5.85 4.33 -2.10
C LEU A 84 5.96 2.88 -1.62
N ILE A 85 4.96 2.04 -1.91
CA ILE A 85 5.03 0.59 -1.67
C ILE A 85 6.18 -0.04 -2.46
N ALA A 86 6.35 0.33 -3.73
CA ALA A 86 7.44 -0.16 -4.58
C ALA A 86 8.83 0.17 -4.00
N VAL A 87 9.02 1.43 -3.60
CA VAL A 87 10.28 1.89 -2.97
C VAL A 87 10.50 1.20 -1.63
N SER A 88 9.45 0.96 -0.85
CA SER A 88 9.56 0.25 0.43
C SER A 88 10.08 -1.18 0.24
N PHE A 89 9.64 -1.88 -0.81
CA PHE A 89 10.14 -3.22 -1.12
C PHE A 89 11.63 -3.22 -1.48
N THR A 90 12.10 -2.27 -2.28
CA THR A 90 13.53 -2.18 -2.61
C THR A 90 14.37 -1.89 -1.36
N SER A 91 13.92 -0.98 -0.49
CA SER A 91 14.59 -0.66 0.78
C SER A 91 14.64 -1.85 1.74
N PHE A 92 13.56 -2.65 1.83
CA PHE A 92 13.50 -3.83 2.69
C PHE A 92 14.56 -4.87 2.33
N PHE A 93 14.86 -5.01 1.04
CA PHE A 93 15.77 -6.04 0.53
C PHE A 93 17.22 -5.58 0.38
N GLN A 94 17.47 -4.29 0.19
CA GLN A 94 18.83 -3.75 0.05
C GLN A 94 19.54 -3.52 1.39
N GLY A 95 18.86 -3.69 2.53
CA GLY A 95 19.49 -3.58 3.86
C GLY A 95 20.09 -2.20 4.17
N GLN A 96 19.74 -1.17 3.40
CA GLN A 96 20.18 0.20 3.62
C GLN A 96 19.57 0.71 4.94
N HIS A 97 20.42 0.79 5.97
CA HIS A 97 20.13 1.39 7.27
C HIS A 97 20.18 2.92 7.18
N ASP A 98 19.34 3.52 6.34
CA ASP A 98 19.05 4.94 6.53
C ASP A 98 18.15 5.09 7.76
N SER A 99 18.19 6.28 8.39
CA SER A 99 17.50 6.60 9.66
C SER A 99 15.97 6.45 9.66
N TYR A 100 15.38 5.94 8.58
CA TYR A 100 13.95 5.67 8.44
C TYR A 100 13.70 4.16 8.42
N SER A 101 12.85 3.68 9.33
CA SER A 101 12.44 2.27 9.37
C SER A 101 11.62 1.93 8.12
N PRO A 102 12.12 1.14 7.15
CA PRO A 102 11.42 0.83 5.91
C PRO A 102 10.06 0.16 6.15
N GLU A 103 9.94 -0.57 7.26
CA GLU A 103 8.69 -1.20 7.74
C GLU A 103 7.57 -0.18 7.99
N THR A 104 7.92 1.00 8.54
CA THR A 104 6.94 2.05 8.82
C THR A 104 6.48 2.74 7.55
N LEU A 105 7.39 2.97 6.60
CA LEU A 105 7.08 3.59 5.32
C LEU A 105 6.15 2.70 4.49
N PHE A 106 6.43 1.39 4.48
CA PHE A 106 5.55 0.38 3.89
C PHE A 106 4.15 0.41 4.52
N GLY A 107 4.07 0.39 5.85
CA GLY A 107 2.81 0.41 6.59
C GLY A 107 1.95 1.63 6.29
N TYR A 108 2.54 2.82 6.28
CA TYR A 108 1.84 4.06 5.92
C TYR A 108 1.39 4.07 4.46
N ALA A 109 2.23 3.61 3.54
CA ALA A 109 1.89 3.56 2.13
C ALA A 109 0.71 2.62 1.84
N VAL A 110 0.73 1.41 2.41
CA VAL A 110 -0.38 0.44 2.30
C VAL A 110 -1.66 0.99 2.92
N THR A 111 -1.57 1.62 4.09
CA THR A 111 -2.74 2.21 4.75
C THR A 111 -3.34 3.34 3.93
N MET A 112 -2.51 4.24 3.39
CA MET A 112 -2.96 5.34 2.53
C MET A 112 -3.66 4.79 1.28
N PHE A 113 -3.09 3.76 0.64
CA PHE A 113 -3.70 3.10 -0.51
C PHE A 113 -5.09 2.52 -0.19
N LEU A 114 -5.22 1.79 0.92
CA LEU A 114 -6.48 1.20 1.36
C LEU A 114 -7.53 2.26 1.72
N ILE A 115 -7.13 3.37 2.37
CA ILE A 115 -8.03 4.50 2.67
C ILE A 115 -8.52 5.14 1.38
N CYS A 116 -7.62 5.39 0.41
CA CYS A 116 -7.99 5.93 -0.90
C CYS A 116 -9.00 5.02 -1.60
N ILE A 117 -8.74 3.70 -1.68
CA ILE A 117 -9.70 2.75 -2.26
C ILE A 117 -11.05 2.78 -1.51
N SER A 118 -11.03 2.78 -0.17
CA SER A 118 -12.25 2.85 0.64
C SER A 118 -13.09 4.11 0.38
N LEU A 119 -12.43 5.25 0.18
CA LEU A 119 -13.08 6.51 -0.17
C LEU A 119 -13.63 6.47 -1.61
N MET A 120 -12.87 5.90 -2.57
CA MET A 120 -13.32 5.71 -3.96
C MET A 120 -14.59 4.87 -4.05
N ILE A 121 -14.65 3.77 -3.28
CA ILE A 121 -15.84 2.92 -3.14
C ILE A 121 -17.07 3.74 -2.72
N GLY A 122 -16.90 4.75 -1.85
CA GLY A 122 -17.99 5.63 -1.43
C GLY A 122 -18.56 6.51 -2.55
N LEU A 123 -17.71 6.84 -3.53
CA LEU A 123 -17.99 7.75 -4.64
C LEU A 123 -18.50 7.07 -5.92
N LEU A 124 -18.31 5.76 -6.07
CA LEU A 124 -18.81 4.99 -7.22
C LEU A 124 -20.33 4.74 -7.13
N GLU A 125 -21.01 4.74 -8.28
CA GLU A 125 -22.43 4.39 -8.35
C GLU A 125 -22.57 2.88 -8.43
N PHE A 126 -23.39 2.33 -7.54
CA PHE A 126 -23.71 0.91 -7.55
C PHE A 126 -25.17 0.79 -7.95
N PRO A 127 -25.50 0.11 -9.08
CA PRO A 127 -26.88 -0.16 -9.41
C PRO A 127 -27.58 -0.86 -8.23
N ASP A 128 -28.79 -0.42 -7.90
CA ASP A 128 -29.51 -0.69 -6.64
C ASP A 128 -29.62 -2.17 -6.26
N ARG A 129 -29.46 -3.08 -7.22
CA ARG A 129 -29.51 -4.53 -7.03
C ARG A 129 -28.35 -5.11 -6.19
N PHE A 130 -27.23 -4.39 -6.01
CA PHE A 130 -26.05 -4.84 -5.23
C PHE A 130 -25.77 -4.03 -3.95
N ARG A 131 -26.71 -3.17 -3.51
CA ARG A 131 -26.54 -2.27 -2.37
C ARG A 131 -26.27 -3.00 -1.03
N ARG A 132 -26.72 -4.24 -0.87
CA ARG A 132 -26.51 -5.07 0.34
C ARG A 132 -25.08 -5.60 0.49
N LEU A 133 -24.37 -5.85 -0.61
CA LEU A 133 -23.01 -6.41 -0.58
C LEU A 133 -21.92 -5.34 -0.40
N HIS A 134 -22.31 -4.07 -0.48
CA HIS A 134 -21.37 -2.96 -0.51
C HIS A 134 -20.85 -2.55 0.87
N ARG A 135 -21.72 -2.60 1.88
CA ARG A 135 -21.33 -2.37 3.28
C ARG A 135 -20.30 -3.38 3.79
N PRO A 136 -20.46 -4.71 3.61
CA PRO A 136 -19.49 -5.65 4.13
C PRO A 136 -18.13 -5.53 3.45
N ILE A 137 -18.06 -5.33 2.12
CA ILE A 137 -16.77 -5.17 1.42
C ILE A 137 -16.04 -3.92 1.90
N ARG A 138 -16.74 -2.79 2.02
CA ARG A 138 -16.15 -1.53 2.52
C ARG A 138 -15.70 -1.65 3.98
N VAL A 139 -16.49 -2.33 4.82
CA VAL A 139 -16.15 -2.57 6.23
C VAL A 139 -14.95 -3.51 6.36
N SER A 140 -14.89 -4.59 5.57
CA SER A 140 -13.73 -5.49 5.54
C SER A 140 -12.46 -4.76 5.10
N LEU A 141 -12.53 -3.92 4.06
CA LEU A 141 -11.40 -3.11 3.61
C LEU A 141 -10.95 -2.10 4.68
N LEU A 142 -11.89 -1.43 5.35
CA LEU A 142 -11.58 -0.51 6.44
C LEU A 142 -11.02 -1.23 7.68
N LEU A 143 -11.52 -2.42 8.00
CA LEU A 143 -10.99 -3.23 9.08
C LEU A 143 -9.55 -3.67 8.79
N ILE A 144 -9.27 -4.07 7.54
CA ILE A 144 -7.91 -4.41 7.11
C ILE A 144 -7.01 -3.17 7.18
N ALA A 145 -7.47 -2.02 6.68
CA ALA A 145 -6.73 -0.76 6.76
C ALA A 145 -6.43 -0.35 8.21
N LEU A 146 -7.42 -0.48 9.09
CA LEU A 146 -7.29 -0.16 10.51
C LEU A 146 -6.36 -1.13 11.22
N ALA A 147 -6.41 -2.42 10.88
CA ALA A 147 -5.50 -3.43 11.39
C ALA A 147 -4.05 -3.14 10.97
N PHE A 148 -3.83 -2.78 9.70
CA PHE A 148 -2.51 -2.37 9.20
C PHE A 148 -2.02 -1.09 9.90
N LEU A 149 -2.86 -0.06 10.02
CA LEU A 149 -2.52 1.18 10.74
C LEU A 149 -2.16 0.89 12.21
N ALA A 150 -2.96 0.05 12.90
CA ALA A 150 -2.70 -0.33 14.29
C ALA A 150 -1.38 -1.09 14.41
N ALA A 151 -1.10 -2.04 13.51
CA ALA A 151 0.16 -2.76 13.47
C ALA A 151 1.36 -1.81 13.25
N THR A 152 1.24 -0.87 12.31
CA THR A 152 2.28 0.15 12.05
C THR A 152 2.50 1.06 13.26
N LEU A 153 1.45 1.52 13.93
CA LEU A 153 1.55 2.34 15.14
C LEU A 153 2.21 1.60 16.31
N VAL A 154 1.89 0.32 16.49
CA VAL A 154 2.53 -0.51 17.54
C VAL A 154 4.02 -0.67 17.25
N HIS A 155 4.38 -0.93 16.00
CA HIS A 155 5.79 -1.06 15.60
C HIS A 155 6.56 0.26 15.74
N LEU A 156 5.95 1.40 15.39
CA LEU A 156 6.51 2.74 15.57
C LEU A 156 6.78 3.04 17.06
N LYS A 157 5.86 2.66 17.95
CA LYS A 157 6.02 2.87 19.40
C LYS A 157 7.17 2.03 19.96
N LEU A 158 7.35 0.80 19.48
CA LEU A 158 8.49 -0.06 19.84
C LEU A 158 9.82 0.54 19.36
N GLY A 159 9.91 0.97 18.11
CA GLY A 159 11.12 1.62 17.56
C GLY A 159 11.47 2.93 18.24
N THR A 160 10.46 3.73 18.59
CA THR A 160 10.67 4.98 19.33
C THR A 160 11.10 4.70 20.77
N LEU A 161 10.52 3.71 21.45
CA LEU A 161 10.91 3.32 22.81
C LEU A 161 12.32 2.74 22.85
N THR A 162 12.73 1.91 21.89
CA THR A 162 14.11 1.43 21.80
C THR A 162 15.08 2.57 21.47
N PHE A 163 14.71 3.52 20.62
CA PHE A 163 15.51 4.73 20.36
C PHE A 163 15.65 5.61 21.62
N LEU A 164 14.56 5.82 22.37
CA LEU A 164 14.55 6.63 23.59
C LEU A 164 15.28 5.95 24.76
N VAL A 165 15.19 4.62 24.86
CA VAL A 165 15.98 3.82 25.82
C VAL A 165 17.46 3.78 25.41
N GLY A 166 17.76 3.68 24.11
CA GLY A 166 19.12 3.74 23.58
C GLY A 166 19.79 5.09 23.82
N MET A 167 19.06 6.20 23.63
CA MET A 167 19.52 7.55 23.97
C MET A 167 19.64 7.79 25.49
N ARG A 168 18.89 7.04 26.31
CA ARG A 168 18.97 7.06 27.78
C ARG A 168 20.15 6.26 28.35
N ASN A 169 20.97 5.63 27.51
CA ASN A 169 22.24 5.01 27.91
C ASN A 169 23.48 5.80 27.40
N PRO A 170 23.70 7.07 27.80
CA PRO A 170 24.91 7.81 27.42
C PRO A 170 26.07 7.67 28.42
N THR A 171 26.16 6.58 29.20
CA THR A 171 27.31 6.36 30.10
C THR A 171 27.52 4.87 30.38
N LEU A 172 28.37 4.17 29.62
CA LEU A 172 29.17 3.02 30.08
C LEU A 172 30.17 2.58 28.98
N GLU A 173 30.96 3.50 28.46
CA GLU A 173 32.30 3.15 27.95
C GLU A 173 33.29 4.15 28.58
N ARG A 174 33.90 3.69 29.67
CA ARG A 174 35.20 4.14 30.18
C ARG A 174 36.24 3.18 29.64
#